data_AF-A0A182THB1-F1
#
_entry.id   AF-A0A182THB1-F1
#
_cell.length_a   1.000
_cell.length_b   1.000
_cell.length_c   1.000
_cell.angle_alpha   90.00
_cell.angle_beta   90.00
_cell.angle_gamma   90.00
#
_symmetry.space_group_name_H-M   'P 1'
#
loop_
_entity.id
_entity.type
_entity.pdbx_description
1 polymer ?
#
loop_
_entity_poly.entity_id
_entity_poly.type
_entity_poly.pdbx_seq_one_letter_code
_entity_poly.pdbx_strand_id
1 'polypeptide(L)'
;MLSSLTASFTAQHYLVRCLVSRLSSWQPHATLVVVSRVPESPAPVFDIENIPVVKYVAVAGRNVTISCPGVNEHSLIDTLIWKTTQTVAEYVNGSPLVNNPRITLLPGNFSLHISPTSSADTAEYTCLFNDRHSPEAIADLLVQDVPDPPGRPLVVSFTSRSVDLSWAHSQDARNAPVTNFIIETR
;
A
#
# COMPACT_ATOMS: atom_id res chain seq x y z
N MET A 1 -49.96 44.76 -13.99
CA MET A 1 -49.66 43.77 -12.94
C MET A 1 -49.66 42.40 -13.59
N LEU A 2 -48.50 41.85 -13.91
CA LEU A 2 -48.36 40.51 -14.52
C LEU A 2 -47.91 39.56 -13.41
N SER A 3 -48.74 38.58 -13.08
CA SER A 3 -48.38 37.46 -12.22
C SER A 3 -47.51 36.48 -13.00
N SER A 4 -46.28 36.25 -12.54
CA SER A 4 -45.39 35.21 -13.05
C SER A 4 -45.64 33.90 -12.29
N LEU A 5 -46.07 32.85 -12.98
CA LEU A 5 -46.00 31.48 -12.47
C LEU A 5 -44.69 30.85 -12.93
N THR A 6 -43.75 30.68 -12.01
CA THR A 6 -42.52 29.89 -12.19
C THR A 6 -42.78 28.46 -11.74
N ALA A 7 -42.69 27.51 -12.66
CA ALA A 7 -42.60 26.09 -12.33
C ALA A 7 -41.15 25.64 -12.56
N SER A 8 -40.50 25.20 -11.48
CA SER A 8 -39.15 24.65 -11.50
C SER A 8 -39.25 23.13 -11.41
N PHE A 9 -38.73 22.41 -12.41
CA PHE A 9 -38.50 20.97 -12.31
C PHE A 9 -37.00 20.72 -12.37
N THR A 10 -36.46 20.11 -11.31
CA THR A 10 -35.09 19.61 -11.26
C THR A 10 -35.04 18.22 -11.87
N ALA A 11 -34.54 18.10 -13.09
CA ALA A 11 -34.01 16.85 -13.63
C ALA A 11 -32.50 17.06 -13.83
N GLN A 12 -31.69 16.35 -13.06
CA GLN A 12 -30.32 16.71 -12.72
C GLN A 12 -29.30 16.75 -13.88
N HIS A 13 -29.65 16.53 -15.15
CA HIS A 13 -28.62 16.30 -16.19
C HIS A 13 -28.86 16.93 -17.58
N TYR A 14 -29.66 18.00 -17.71
CA TYR A 14 -29.73 18.76 -18.98
C TYR A 14 -29.95 20.26 -18.76
N LEU A 15 -29.16 21.11 -19.42
CA LEU A 15 -29.45 22.55 -19.54
C LEU A 15 -30.48 22.77 -20.66
N VAL A 16 -31.73 22.98 -20.30
CA VAL A 16 -32.81 23.30 -21.26
C VAL A 16 -32.96 24.82 -21.33
N ARG A 17 -32.74 25.41 -22.52
CA ARG A 17 -33.12 26.80 -22.81
C ARG A 17 -34.34 26.83 -23.73
N CYS A 18 -35.44 27.41 -23.27
CA CYS A 18 -36.57 27.78 -24.13
C CYS A 18 -36.30 29.16 -24.76
N LEU A 19 -36.21 29.22 -26.09
CA LEU A 19 -36.30 30.46 -26.84
C LEU A 19 -37.72 30.58 -27.39
N VAL A 20 -38.44 31.63 -26.99
CA VAL A 20 -39.74 31.98 -27.56
C VAL A 20 -39.52 33.04 -28.62
N SER A 21 -39.60 32.67 -29.90
CA SER A 21 -39.71 33.64 -30.99
C SER A 21 -41.18 33.94 -31.25
N ARG A 22 -41.56 35.22 -31.26
CA ARG A 22 -42.87 35.65 -31.75
C ARG A 22 -42.93 35.46 -33.26
N LEU A 23 -43.84 34.62 -33.72
CA LEU A 23 -44.47 34.77 -35.03
C LEU A 23 -45.98 34.66 -34.86
N SER A 24 -46.67 35.56 -35.55
CA SER A 24 -48.12 35.66 -35.65
C SER A 24 -48.79 34.33 -36.07
N SER A 25 -50.05 34.17 -35.65
CA SER A 25 -51.01 33.09 -35.94
C SER A 25 -50.83 31.73 -35.23
N TRP A 26 -51.69 31.55 -34.22
CA TRP A 26 -52.28 30.33 -33.65
C TRP A 26 -51.74 28.95 -34.10
N GLN A 27 -50.81 28.39 -33.31
CA GLN A 27 -50.74 27.01 -32.76
C GLN A 27 -49.28 26.68 -32.39
N PRO A 28 -48.93 26.38 -31.12
CA PRO A 28 -47.57 25.97 -30.80
C PRO A 28 -47.42 24.44 -30.93
N HIS A 29 -46.66 23.99 -31.92
CA HIS A 29 -46.03 22.67 -31.87
C HIS A 29 -44.62 22.86 -31.30
N ALA A 30 -44.37 22.34 -30.10
CA ALA A 30 -43.04 22.33 -29.50
C ALA A 30 -42.27 21.11 -30.03
N THR A 31 -41.24 21.33 -30.84
CA THR A 31 -40.30 20.26 -31.25
C THR A 31 -39.07 20.33 -30.35
N LEU A 32 -38.81 19.27 -29.60
CA LEU A 32 -37.58 19.12 -28.81
C LEU A 32 -36.45 18.66 -29.73
N VAL A 33 -35.37 19.44 -29.83
CA VAL A 33 -34.14 19.05 -30.52
C VAL A 33 -33.06 18.78 -29.46
N VAL A 34 -32.56 17.55 -29.41
CA VAL A 34 -31.47 17.14 -28.52
C VAL A 34 -30.15 17.61 -29.13
N VAL A 35 -29.58 18.69 -28.60
CA VAL A 35 -28.26 19.20 -29.03
C VAL A 35 -27.18 18.56 -28.17
N SER A 36 -26.74 17.36 -28.59
CA SER A 36 -25.57 16.60 -28.13
C SER A 36 -25.52 16.17 -26.64
N ARG A 37 -24.98 14.96 -26.40
CA ARG A 37 -24.54 14.51 -25.07
C ARG A 37 -23.23 15.21 -24.73
N VAL A 38 -23.13 15.78 -23.53
CA VAL A 38 -21.82 16.10 -22.95
C VAL A 38 -21.05 14.78 -22.86
N PRO A 39 -19.80 14.68 -23.38
CA PRO A 39 -19.00 13.50 -23.13
C PRO A 39 -18.79 13.43 -21.62
N GLU A 40 -19.38 12.41 -21.00
CA GLU A 40 -19.08 12.04 -19.63
C GLU A 40 -17.58 11.78 -19.60
N SER A 41 -16.82 12.72 -19.02
CA SER A 41 -15.42 12.44 -18.70
C SER A 41 -15.47 11.14 -17.91
N PRO A 42 -14.71 10.10 -18.30
CA PRO A 42 -14.60 8.94 -17.44
C PRO A 42 -14.19 9.47 -16.07
N ALA A 43 -14.91 9.05 -15.03
CA ALA A 43 -14.42 9.20 -13.67
C ALA A 43 -12.95 8.72 -13.66
N PRO A 44 -12.05 9.35 -12.89
CA PRO A 44 -10.68 8.87 -12.79
C PRO A 44 -10.74 7.38 -12.49
N VAL A 45 -10.28 6.58 -13.44
CA VAL A 45 -10.14 5.14 -13.26
C VAL A 45 -9.09 5.01 -12.16
N PHE A 46 -9.48 4.47 -11.01
CA PHE A 46 -8.52 4.09 -9.99
C PHE A 46 -7.77 2.86 -10.54
N ASP A 47 -6.63 3.11 -11.19
CA ASP A 47 -5.74 2.05 -11.67
C ASP A 47 -5.04 1.41 -10.46
N ILE A 48 -5.74 0.49 -9.77
CA ILE A 48 -5.16 -0.36 -8.72
C ILE A 48 -4.06 -1.28 -9.30
N GLU A 49 -4.00 -1.44 -10.63
CA GLU A 49 -3.08 -2.36 -11.30
C GLU A 49 -1.63 -1.86 -11.41
N ASN A 50 -1.29 -0.63 -10.96
CA ASN A 50 0.09 -0.15 -11.09
C ASN A 50 0.56 0.75 -9.93
N ILE A 51 0.27 0.38 -8.68
CA ILE A 51 0.90 1.03 -7.52
C ILE A 51 2.38 0.62 -7.48
N PRO A 52 3.32 1.58 -7.44
CA PRO A 52 4.75 1.25 -7.42
C PRO A 52 5.13 0.52 -6.13
N VAL A 53 6.06 -0.42 -6.25
CA VAL A 53 6.60 -1.19 -5.12
C VAL A 53 8.04 -0.80 -4.86
N VAL A 54 8.33 -0.34 -3.65
CA VAL A 54 9.68 -0.01 -3.17
C VAL A 54 10.19 -1.15 -2.31
N LYS A 55 11.27 -1.80 -2.74
CA LYS A 55 11.83 -2.98 -2.06
C LYS A 55 12.86 -2.58 -1.01
N TYR A 56 12.75 -3.17 0.16
CA TYR A 56 13.71 -3.06 1.27
C TYR A 56 14.21 -4.46 1.61
N VAL A 57 15.53 -4.60 1.76
CA VAL A 57 16.16 -5.83 2.23
C VAL A 57 16.93 -5.52 3.49
N ALA A 58 16.64 -6.25 4.57
CA ALA A 58 17.30 -6.09 5.85
C ALA A 58 17.81 -7.43 6.37
N VAL A 59 18.83 -7.38 7.22
CA VAL A 59 19.35 -8.55 7.94
C VAL A 59 18.75 -8.54 9.35
N ALA A 60 18.30 -9.69 9.84
CA ALA A 60 17.78 -9.81 11.20
C ALA A 60 18.81 -9.35 12.24
N GLY A 61 18.33 -8.77 13.34
CA GLY A 61 19.19 -8.16 14.36
C GLY A 61 19.75 -6.79 13.98
N ARG A 62 19.51 -6.29 12.76
CA ARG A 62 19.86 -4.93 12.33
C ARG A 62 18.64 -4.02 12.38
N ASN A 63 18.86 -2.76 12.06
CA ASN A 63 17.83 -1.74 12.08
C ASN A 63 17.45 -1.46 10.63
N VAL A 64 16.16 -1.24 10.38
CA VAL A 64 15.67 -0.79 9.07
C VAL A 64 14.79 0.45 9.27
N THR A 65 14.85 1.35 8.30
CA THR A 65 13.98 2.52 8.25
C THR A 65 13.28 2.53 6.91
N ILE A 66 11.96 2.51 6.93
CA ILE A 66 11.10 2.52 5.75
C ILE A 66 10.50 3.91 5.63
N SER A 67 10.85 4.62 4.57
CA SER A 67 10.30 5.95 4.30
C SER A 67 8.85 5.84 3.82
N CYS A 68 7.98 6.71 4.33
CA CYS A 68 6.59 6.79 3.88
C CYS A 68 6.55 7.41 2.48
N PRO A 69 6.10 6.67 1.44
CA PRO A 69 6.02 7.22 0.09
C PRO A 69 5.06 8.40 0.03
N GLY A 70 5.47 9.49 -0.61
CA GLY A 70 4.68 10.72 -0.71
C GLY A 70 4.83 11.71 0.45
N VAL A 71 5.54 11.32 1.51
CA VAL A 71 5.81 12.18 2.66
C VAL A 71 7.24 12.71 2.60
N ASN A 72 7.38 14.02 2.78
CA ASN A 72 8.64 14.72 2.87
C ASN A 72 8.61 15.71 4.05
N GLU A 73 9.72 16.41 4.26
CA GLU A 73 9.89 17.37 5.37
C GLU A 73 8.96 18.60 5.31
N HIS A 74 8.30 18.83 4.16
CA HIS A 74 7.34 19.91 3.96
C HIS A 74 5.89 19.41 3.95
N SER A 75 5.66 18.10 4.08
CA SER A 75 4.33 17.53 4.09
C SER A 75 3.59 17.91 5.39
N LEU A 76 2.39 18.48 5.24
CA LEU A 76 1.50 18.77 6.35
C LEU A 76 0.72 17.50 6.70
N ILE A 77 1.25 16.73 7.65
CA ILE A 77 0.66 15.47 8.11
C ILE A 77 -0.11 15.72 9.41
N ASP A 78 -1.43 15.54 9.37
CA ASP A 78 -2.31 15.60 10.55
C ASP A 78 -2.54 14.19 11.11
N THR A 79 -2.81 13.24 10.22
CA THR A 79 -2.97 11.81 10.54
C THR A 79 -2.10 10.95 9.64
N LEU A 80 -1.50 9.89 10.19
CA LEU A 80 -0.74 8.90 9.44
C LEU A 80 -0.87 7.51 10.04
N ILE A 81 -0.96 6.50 9.19
CA ILE A 81 -1.13 5.11 9.56
C ILE A 81 -0.16 4.27 8.73
N TRP A 82 0.70 3.53 9.43
CA TRP A 82 1.44 2.40 8.87
C TRP A 82 0.69 1.12 9.14
N LYS A 83 0.39 0.36 8.10
CA LYS A 83 -0.30 -0.92 8.22
C LYS A 83 0.27 -1.97 7.28
N THR A 84 0.16 -3.22 7.70
CA THR A 84 0.36 -4.42 6.88
C THR A 84 -1.02 -5.08 6.72
N THR A 85 -1.19 -6.32 7.23
CA THR A 85 -2.49 -6.94 7.49
C THR A 85 -3.21 -6.31 8.70
N GLN A 86 -2.45 -5.65 9.57
CA GLN A 86 -2.92 -4.97 10.77
C GLN A 86 -2.22 -3.61 10.91
N THR A 87 -2.76 -2.75 11.76
CA THR A 87 -2.10 -1.47 12.07
C THR A 87 -0.82 -1.71 12.87
N VAL A 88 0.27 -1.13 12.40
CA VAL A 88 1.61 -1.28 12.98
C VAL A 88 1.96 -0.06 13.84
N ALA A 89 1.67 1.13 13.32
CA ALA A 89 1.92 2.40 13.98
C ALA A 89 0.96 3.46 13.46
N GLU A 90 0.54 4.37 14.33
CA GLU A 90 -0.30 5.52 13.97
C GLU A 90 0.33 6.81 14.48
N TYR A 91 0.03 7.91 13.81
CA TYR A 91 0.31 9.25 14.27
C TYR A 91 -1.00 10.03 14.24
N VAL A 92 -1.48 10.44 15.42
CA VAL A 92 -2.75 11.16 15.58
C VAL A 92 -2.60 12.19 16.70
N ASN A 93 -3.25 13.35 16.55
CA ASN A 93 -3.25 14.43 17.55
C ASN A 93 -1.84 14.86 18.01
N GLY A 94 -0.87 14.86 17.09
CA GLY A 94 0.51 15.23 17.39
C GLY A 94 1.36 14.15 18.06
N SER A 95 0.83 12.94 18.26
CA SER A 95 1.50 11.87 19.02
C SER A 95 1.56 10.54 18.26
N PRO A 96 2.70 9.81 18.29
CA PRO A 96 2.78 8.47 17.73
C PRO A 96 2.18 7.43 18.70
N LEU A 97 1.30 6.57 18.19
CA LEU A 97 0.72 5.42 18.88
C LEU A 97 1.32 4.14 18.30
N VAL A 98 2.15 3.45 19.10
CA VAL A 98 2.85 2.24 18.67
C VAL A 98 2.78 1.18 19.77
N ASN A 99 2.33 -0.01 19.42
CA ASN A 99 2.12 -1.11 20.38
C ASN A 99 3.32 -2.08 20.48
N ASN A 100 4.35 -1.90 19.65
CA ASN A 100 5.53 -2.75 19.60
C ASN A 100 6.78 -1.94 19.99
N PRO A 101 7.53 -2.33 21.04
CA PRO A 101 8.69 -1.57 21.52
C PRO A 101 9.85 -1.52 20.52
N ARG A 102 9.88 -2.41 19.53
CA ARG A 102 10.89 -2.41 18.45
C ARG A 102 10.60 -1.38 17.38
N ILE A 103 9.39 -0.82 17.35
CA ILE A 103 8.91 0.05 16.28
C ILE A 103 8.83 1.48 16.81
N THR A 104 9.32 2.41 16.00
CA THR A 104 9.26 3.85 16.29
C THR A 104 8.94 4.60 15.00
N LEU A 105 8.19 5.69 15.12
CA LEU A 105 8.01 6.64 14.02
C LEU A 105 9.03 7.75 14.16
N LEU A 106 9.87 7.93 13.12
CA LEU A 106 10.86 8.98 13.13
C LEU A 106 10.20 10.35 13.01
N PRO A 107 10.62 11.34 13.80
CA PRO A 107 10.07 12.69 13.72
C PRO A 107 10.44 13.36 12.40
N GLY A 108 9.54 14.20 11.88
CA GLY A 108 9.73 14.98 10.66
C GLY A 108 9.31 14.27 9.38
N ASN A 109 9.80 13.05 9.14
CA ASN A 109 9.49 12.29 7.91
C ASN A 109 8.54 11.10 8.12
N PHE A 110 8.11 10.85 9.36
CA PHE A 110 7.17 9.79 9.74
C PHE A 110 7.56 8.38 9.24
N SER A 111 8.86 8.16 9.03
CA SER A 111 9.39 6.89 8.57
C SER A 111 9.24 5.84 9.66
N LEU A 112 8.93 4.61 9.25
CA LEU A 112 8.82 3.47 10.16
C LEU A 112 10.22 2.93 10.44
N HIS A 113 10.68 3.08 11.68
CA HIS A 113 11.96 2.54 12.13
C HIS A 113 11.74 1.30 12.99
N ILE A 114 12.35 0.18 12.59
CA ILE A 114 12.28 -1.11 13.28
C ILE A 114 13.67 -1.48 13.78
N SER A 115 13.82 -1.70 15.08
CA SER A 115 15.08 -2.01 15.73
C SER A 115 14.89 -2.90 16.98
N PRO A 116 15.44 -4.12 17.02
CA PRO A 116 16.01 -4.87 15.90
C PRO A 116 14.90 -5.48 15.00
N THR A 117 15.24 -5.75 13.74
CA THR A 117 14.42 -6.51 12.81
C THR A 117 14.52 -8.02 13.08
N SER A 118 13.46 -8.73 12.72
CA SER A 118 13.35 -10.19 12.74
C SER A 118 12.75 -10.68 11.43
N SER A 119 12.97 -11.96 11.07
CA SER A 119 12.39 -12.53 9.84
C SER A 119 10.86 -12.39 9.78
N ALA A 120 10.19 -12.36 10.94
CA ALA A 120 8.75 -12.16 11.09
C ALA A 120 8.26 -10.75 10.75
N ASP A 121 9.15 -9.76 10.64
CA ASP A 121 8.80 -8.41 10.18
C ASP A 121 8.72 -8.34 8.64
N THR A 122 8.95 -9.44 7.92
CA THR A 122 8.80 -9.50 6.46
C THR A 122 7.33 -9.34 6.07
N ALA A 123 7.00 -8.25 5.39
CA ALA A 123 5.65 -7.92 4.97
C ALA A 123 5.64 -6.78 3.93
N GLU A 124 4.48 -6.60 3.30
CA GLU A 124 4.14 -5.40 2.54
C GLU A 124 3.57 -4.33 3.49
N TYR A 125 4.30 -3.22 3.63
CA TYR A 125 3.92 -2.08 4.44
C TYR A 125 3.29 -1.00 3.58
N THR A 126 2.16 -0.50 4.06
CA THR A 126 1.42 0.60 3.45
C THR A 126 1.41 1.78 4.39
N CYS A 127 1.80 2.95 3.89
CA CYS A 127 1.66 4.21 4.60
C CYS A 127 0.50 5.00 4.00
N LEU A 128 -0.49 5.34 4.84
CA LEU A 128 -1.62 6.20 4.50
C LEU A 128 -1.60 7.43 5.39
N PHE A 129 -1.87 8.60 4.82
CA PHE A 129 -1.87 9.85 5.58
C PHE A 129 -3.01 10.76 5.14
N ASN A 130 -3.48 11.61 6.05
CA ASN A 130 -4.57 12.57 5.82
C ASN A 130 -5.80 11.91 5.17
N ASP A 131 -6.24 10.78 5.72
CA ASP A 131 -7.39 9.98 5.27
C ASP A 131 -7.36 9.57 3.78
N ARG A 132 -6.16 9.50 3.19
CA ARG A 132 -5.98 8.93 1.86
C ARG A 132 -6.34 7.45 1.87
N HIS A 133 -7.14 7.05 0.89
CA HIS A 133 -7.63 5.68 0.75
C HIS A 133 -6.67 4.80 -0.08
N SER A 134 -5.73 5.41 -0.80
CA SER A 134 -4.76 4.74 -1.65
C SER A 134 -3.33 5.20 -1.30
N PRO A 135 -2.37 4.27 -1.19
CA PRO A 135 -0.97 4.62 -0.96
C PRO A 135 -0.31 5.11 -2.24
N GLU A 136 0.72 5.94 -2.08
CA GLU A 136 1.55 6.39 -3.20
C GLU A 136 2.49 5.29 -3.71
N ALA A 137 2.97 4.42 -2.81
CA ALA A 137 3.71 3.21 -3.13
C ALA A 137 3.54 2.18 -2.01
N ILE A 138 3.80 0.91 -2.32
CA ILE A 138 3.88 -0.18 -1.35
C ILE A 138 5.35 -0.38 -0.98
N ALA A 139 5.66 -0.47 0.30
CA ALA A 139 7.00 -0.82 0.78
C ALA A 139 7.09 -2.32 1.07
N ASP A 140 7.77 -3.07 0.22
CA ASP A 140 7.97 -4.52 0.35
C ASP A 140 9.25 -4.78 1.15
N LEU A 141 9.13 -5.19 2.41
CA LEU A 141 10.26 -5.48 3.30
C LEU A 141 10.54 -6.99 3.34
N LEU A 142 11.75 -7.37 2.96
CA LEU A 142 12.31 -8.71 3.14
C LEU A 142 13.39 -8.69 4.23
N VAL A 143 13.12 -9.34 5.37
CA VAL A 143 14.12 -9.53 6.43
C VAL A 143 14.69 -10.94 6.36
N GLN A 144 15.99 -11.02 6.06
CA GLN A 144 16.74 -12.28 5.97
C GLN A 144 17.44 -12.56 7.30
N ASP A 145 17.25 -13.75 7.84
CA ASP A 145 17.94 -14.22 9.04
C ASP A 145 18.80 -15.46 8.71
N VAL A 146 19.65 -15.87 9.65
CA VAL A 146 20.43 -17.10 9.54
C VAL A 146 19.45 -18.29 9.51
N PRO A 147 19.48 -19.16 8.48
CA PRO A 147 18.66 -20.35 8.44
C PRO A 147 18.86 -21.22 9.67
N ASP A 148 17.84 -21.99 10.03
CA ASP A 148 17.97 -22.92 11.14
C ASP A 148 19.10 -23.94 10.88
N PRO A 149 19.77 -24.44 11.93
CA PRO A 149 20.77 -25.47 11.76
C PRO A 149 20.20 -26.68 10.99
N PRO A 150 20.98 -27.34 10.13
CA PRO A 150 20.55 -28.57 9.49
C PRO A 150 20.29 -29.65 10.54
N GLY A 151 19.58 -30.70 10.12
CA GLY A 151 19.42 -31.89 10.94
C GLY A 151 20.77 -32.51 11.33
N ARG A 152 20.78 -33.25 12.43
CA ARG A 152 21.98 -33.99 12.87
C ARG A 152 22.50 -34.88 11.72
N PRO A 153 23.79 -34.80 11.37
CA PRO A 153 24.35 -35.68 10.34
C PRO A 153 24.33 -37.14 10.81
N LEU A 154 23.90 -38.01 9.90
CA LEU A 154 23.81 -39.45 10.06
C LEU A 154 24.88 -40.11 9.19
N VAL A 155 25.57 -41.09 9.77
CA VAL A 155 26.51 -41.94 9.02
C VAL A 155 25.71 -42.93 8.20
N VAL A 156 25.84 -42.84 6.88
CA VAL A 156 25.20 -43.76 5.94
C VAL A 156 26.10 -44.95 5.69
N SER A 157 27.39 -44.70 5.49
CA SER A 157 28.40 -45.71 5.19
C SER A 157 29.77 -45.20 5.64
N PHE A 158 30.73 -46.10 5.86
CA PHE A 158 32.10 -45.72 6.15
C PHE A 158 33.10 -46.79 5.70
N THR A 159 34.30 -46.34 5.39
CA THR A 159 35.48 -47.16 5.14
C THR A 159 36.56 -46.81 6.15
N SER A 160 37.76 -47.38 6.02
CA SER A 160 38.91 -46.99 6.84
C SER A 160 39.44 -45.57 6.53
N ARG A 161 39.01 -44.94 5.42
CA ARG A 161 39.50 -43.62 4.97
C ARG A 161 38.41 -42.62 4.61
N SER A 162 37.15 -43.02 4.58
CA SER A 162 36.03 -42.17 4.19
C SER A 162 34.79 -42.43 5.04
N VAL A 163 33.95 -41.42 5.17
CA VAL A 163 32.62 -41.53 5.79
C VAL A 163 31.62 -40.81 4.89
N ASP A 164 30.51 -41.48 4.62
CA ASP A 164 29.40 -40.90 3.88
C ASP A 164 28.37 -40.41 4.90
N LEU A 165 28.02 -39.13 4.81
CA LEU A 165 27.09 -38.46 5.70
C LEU A 165 25.83 -38.07 4.94
N SER A 166 24.69 -38.15 5.62
CA SER A 166 23.44 -37.53 5.19
C SER A 166 22.84 -36.70 6.31
N TRP A 167 22.12 -35.63 5.99
CA TRP A 167 21.43 -34.80 6.97
C TRP A 167 20.14 -34.25 6.35
N ALA A 168 19.18 -33.92 7.20
CA ALA A 168 18.00 -33.18 6.78
C ALA A 168 18.34 -31.70 6.55
N HIS A 169 17.66 -31.06 5.60
CA HIS A 169 17.77 -29.62 5.38
C HIS A 169 17.29 -28.82 6.61
N SER A 170 17.57 -27.52 6.64
CA SER A 170 17.04 -26.60 7.66
C SER A 170 15.50 -26.59 7.58
N GLN A 171 14.83 -26.63 8.74
CA GLN A 171 13.37 -26.62 8.79
C GLN A 171 12.79 -25.26 8.39
N ASP A 172 13.48 -24.17 8.73
CA ASP A 172 13.12 -22.81 8.35
C ASP A 172 14.32 -22.13 7.70
N ALA A 173 14.14 -21.66 6.47
CA ALA A 173 15.14 -20.89 5.73
C ALA A 173 15.21 -19.43 6.20
N ARG A 174 14.27 -18.96 7.04
CA ARG A 174 14.16 -17.58 7.56
C ARG A 174 14.41 -16.50 6.50
N ASN A 175 13.78 -16.67 5.34
CA ASN A 175 13.89 -15.80 4.16
C ASN A 175 15.30 -15.70 3.55
N ALA A 176 16.22 -16.59 3.91
CA ALA A 176 17.56 -16.68 3.36
C ALA A 176 17.80 -18.07 2.74
N PRO A 177 18.08 -18.18 1.43
CA PRO A 177 18.38 -19.47 0.82
C PRO A 177 19.72 -20.03 1.33
N VAL A 178 19.74 -21.32 1.67
CA VAL A 178 20.98 -22.02 2.06
C VAL A 178 21.81 -22.32 0.81
N THR A 179 23.01 -21.77 0.73
CA THR A 179 23.91 -21.94 -0.44
C THR A 179 24.86 -23.12 -0.31
N ASN A 180 25.33 -23.44 0.90
CA ASN A 180 26.32 -24.47 1.15
C ASN A 180 26.30 -24.93 2.62
N PHE A 181 26.88 -26.11 2.87
CA PHE A 181 27.11 -26.65 4.21
C PHE A 181 28.61 -26.77 4.47
N ILE A 182 29.02 -26.52 5.71
CA ILE A 182 30.41 -26.71 6.18
C ILE A 182 30.39 -27.88 7.16
N ILE A 183 31.28 -28.85 6.94
CA ILE A 183 31.44 -30.01 7.83
C ILE A 183 32.66 -29.76 8.70
N GLU A 184 32.46 -29.66 10.02
CA GLU A 184 33.52 -29.51 10.99
C GLU A 184 33.81 -30.85 11.68
N THR A 185 35.09 -31.19 11.80
CA THR A 185 35.58 -32.39 12.50
C THR A 185 36.48 -31.97 13.66
N ARG A 186 36.50 -32.73 14.75
CA ARG A 186 37.39 -32.50 15.90
C ARG A 186 38.38 -33.64 16.07
#